data_AF-A0A958EKJ3-F1
#
_entry.id   AF-A0A958EKJ3-F1
#
_cell.length_a   1.000
_cell.length_b   1.000
_cell.length_c   1.000
_cell.angle_alpha   90.00
_cell.angle_beta   90.00
_cell.angle_gamma   90.00
#
_symmetry.space_group_name_H-M   'P 1'
#
loop_
_entity.id
_entity.type
_entity.pdbx_description
1 polymer ?
#
loop_
_entity_poly.entity_id
_entity_poly.type
_entity_poly.pdbx_seq_one_letter_code
_entity_poly.pdbx_strand_id
1 'polypeptide(L)'
;DLFENGAVLESGATTNGFASLSDTRHGILLAARYFWEKNPRGISLSEDGTLIYEAAAEPDFLYAGMGSGDELLLHFHPNSSVSELQSLAEGEGRQPLQGLMRSGDYAAARPFYALSEGFPARWPGFAAYLTQTTANHFAARENLGLYGSTNFGDMIAIDGGANAMDINASGWGNNYYDGLLLTPARLLTMGAERRYLDILIPGARHWMESDAWQSDDPDDWMNGYCPAYSLHHRDVGHFQHHYGEGVWAYYYLSGDERAREVGLNAANSIIRQQAWGNENTGCRQAYQRASACLEAYKATTDPAYLAHARL
;
A
#
# COMPACT_ATOMS: atom_id res chain seq x y z
N ASP A 1 4.29 -14.07 -20.85
CA ASP A 1 4.40 -14.31 -22.31
C ASP A 1 3.93 -13.10 -23.09
N LEU A 2 4.56 -12.84 -24.23
CA LEU A 2 4.11 -11.91 -25.25
C LEU A 2 3.44 -12.70 -26.36
N PHE A 3 2.24 -12.29 -26.74
CA PHE A 3 1.44 -12.96 -27.77
C PHE A 3 1.18 -12.04 -28.96
N GLU A 4 1.11 -12.62 -30.15
CA GLU A 4 0.58 -11.99 -31.35
C GLU A 4 -0.34 -12.98 -32.06
N ASN A 5 -1.58 -12.58 -32.34
CA ASN A 5 -2.58 -13.42 -33.02
C ASN A 5 -2.74 -14.83 -32.40
N GLY A 6 -2.64 -14.92 -31.07
CA GLY A 6 -2.75 -16.17 -30.31
C GLY A 6 -1.50 -17.05 -30.30
N ALA A 7 -0.41 -16.65 -30.96
CA ALA A 7 0.88 -17.33 -30.91
C ALA A 7 1.81 -16.66 -29.89
N VAL A 8 2.54 -17.46 -29.11
CA VAL A 8 3.61 -16.96 -28.24
C VAL A 8 4.77 -16.48 -29.11
N LEU A 9 5.08 -15.19 -29.02
CA LEU A 9 6.24 -14.59 -29.67
C LEU A 9 7.49 -14.72 -28.78
N GLU A 10 7.34 -14.41 -27.50
CA GLU A 10 8.43 -14.39 -26.53
C GLU A 10 7.92 -14.77 -25.13
N SER A 11 8.78 -15.41 -24.36
CA SER A 11 8.53 -15.75 -22.96
C SER A 11 9.71 -15.29 -22.11
N GLY A 12 9.42 -14.86 -20.89
CA GLY A 12 10.40 -14.39 -19.93
C GLY A 12 9.90 -14.56 -18.50
N ALA A 13 10.79 -14.39 -17.52
CA ALA A 13 10.44 -14.53 -16.11
C ALA A 13 9.55 -13.37 -15.61
N THR A 14 9.81 -12.15 -16.07
CA THR A 14 9.07 -10.94 -15.69
C THR A 14 8.97 -9.99 -16.89
N THR A 15 7.99 -9.09 -16.85
CA THR A 15 7.87 -7.97 -17.79
C THR A 15 7.63 -6.68 -17.02
N ASN A 16 8.11 -5.55 -17.55
CA ASN A 16 7.92 -4.24 -16.94
C ASN A 16 6.47 -3.73 -17.07
N GLY A 17 5.59 -4.45 -17.78
CA GLY A 17 4.15 -4.21 -17.71
C GLY A 17 3.67 -2.98 -18.46
N PHE A 18 4.20 -2.73 -19.64
CA PHE A 18 3.73 -1.66 -20.52
C PHE A 18 3.52 -2.16 -21.94
N ALA A 19 2.62 -1.51 -22.66
CA ALA A 19 2.40 -1.73 -24.08
C ALA A 19 1.95 -0.41 -24.74
N SER A 20 2.37 -0.20 -25.99
CA SER A 20 1.96 0.98 -26.76
C SER A 20 1.36 0.60 -28.10
N LEU A 21 0.30 1.30 -28.50
CA LEU A 21 -0.29 1.23 -29.83
C LEU A 21 -0.18 2.60 -30.50
N SER A 22 0.32 2.67 -31.73
CA SER A 22 0.50 3.92 -32.45
C SER A 22 0.18 3.82 -33.94
N ASP A 23 -0.27 4.94 -34.51
CA ASP A 23 -0.33 5.20 -35.95
C ASP A 23 0.83 6.14 -36.38
N THR A 24 0.76 6.68 -37.61
CA THR A 24 1.81 7.58 -38.13
C THR A 24 1.87 8.95 -37.43
N ARG A 25 0.90 9.29 -36.58
CA ARG A 25 0.73 10.61 -35.97
C ARG A 25 0.64 10.56 -34.46
N HIS A 26 -0.06 9.59 -33.89
CA HIS A 26 -0.37 9.50 -32.46
C HIS A 26 -0.26 8.06 -31.97
N GLY A 27 -0.10 7.91 -30.66
CA GLY A 27 -0.23 6.64 -29.99
C GLY A 27 -0.71 6.79 -28.55
N ILE A 28 -0.97 5.65 -27.95
CA ILE A 28 -1.30 5.49 -26.56
C ILE A 28 -0.37 4.45 -25.95
N LEU A 29 0.26 4.80 -24.84
CA LEU A 29 0.97 3.89 -23.95
C LEU A 29 0.08 3.60 -22.75
N LEU A 30 -0.09 2.33 -22.42
CA LEU A 30 -0.50 1.89 -21.09
C LEU A 30 0.71 1.30 -20.37
N ALA A 31 0.92 1.70 -19.13
CA ALA A 31 1.82 1.01 -18.20
C ALA A 31 1.08 0.74 -16.90
N ALA A 32 1.31 -0.42 -16.28
CA ALA A 32 0.77 -0.72 -14.96
C ALA A 32 1.90 -0.76 -13.93
N ARG A 33 1.69 -0.06 -12.82
CA ARG A 33 2.63 -0.08 -11.71
C ARG A 33 2.59 -1.45 -11.04
N TYR A 34 3.77 -1.98 -10.72
CA TYR A 34 3.95 -3.28 -10.06
C TYR A 34 3.39 -4.47 -10.85
N PHE A 35 3.40 -4.41 -12.19
CA PHE A 35 2.72 -5.39 -13.05
C PHE A 35 3.10 -6.84 -12.77
N TRP A 36 4.40 -7.16 -12.74
CA TRP A 36 4.84 -8.55 -12.47
C TRP A 36 4.80 -8.86 -10.98
N GLU A 37 5.06 -7.86 -10.13
CA GLU A 37 4.99 -8.02 -8.68
C GLU A 37 3.58 -8.39 -8.20
N LYS A 38 2.55 -7.87 -8.87
CA LYS A 38 1.13 -8.15 -8.60
C LYS A 38 0.53 -9.18 -9.56
N ASN A 39 1.31 -10.14 -10.05
CA ASN A 39 0.81 -11.16 -10.98
C ASN A 39 -0.42 -11.94 -10.42
N PRO A 40 -1.26 -12.53 -11.28
CA PRO A 40 -1.26 -12.43 -12.74
C PRO A 40 -1.88 -11.12 -13.24
N ARG A 41 -1.28 -10.52 -14.27
CA ARG A 41 -1.77 -9.31 -14.96
C ARG A 41 -1.61 -9.46 -16.47
N GLY A 42 -2.48 -8.81 -17.22
CA GLY A 42 -2.48 -8.84 -18.69
C GLY A 42 -2.64 -7.45 -19.29
N ILE A 43 -2.01 -7.23 -20.45
CA ILE A 43 -2.25 -6.07 -21.30
C ILE A 43 -2.45 -6.59 -22.72
N SER A 44 -3.59 -6.25 -23.32
CA SER A 44 -3.91 -6.60 -24.70
C SER A 44 -4.18 -5.35 -25.52
N LEU A 45 -3.67 -5.33 -26.75
CA LEU A 45 -3.86 -4.28 -27.74
C LEU A 45 -4.45 -4.89 -29.01
N SER A 46 -5.31 -4.16 -29.70
CA SER A 46 -5.92 -4.58 -30.97
C SER A 46 -5.78 -3.52 -32.05
N GLU A 47 -5.74 -3.94 -33.32
CA GLU A 47 -5.58 -3.04 -34.48
C GLU A 47 -6.68 -1.98 -34.59
N ASP A 48 -7.85 -2.25 -34.02
CA ASP A 48 -9.00 -1.33 -34.00
C ASP A 48 -8.85 -0.19 -32.97
N GLY A 49 -7.74 -0.15 -32.22
CA GLY A 49 -7.51 0.83 -31.17
C GLY A 49 -7.93 0.37 -29.77
N THR A 50 -8.44 -0.85 -29.63
CA THR A 50 -8.85 -1.38 -28.32
C THR A 50 -7.63 -1.69 -27.45
N LEU A 51 -7.71 -1.28 -26.19
CA LEU A 51 -6.71 -1.53 -25.17
C LEU A 51 -7.41 -2.10 -23.93
N ILE A 52 -6.94 -3.26 -23.46
CA ILE A 52 -7.50 -3.98 -22.33
C ILE A 52 -6.41 -4.19 -21.31
N TYR A 53 -6.69 -3.83 -20.06
CA TYR A 53 -5.90 -4.20 -18.90
C TYR A 53 -6.65 -5.25 -18.08
N GLU A 54 -5.98 -6.36 -17.79
CA GLU A 54 -6.52 -7.45 -17.00
C GLU A 54 -5.90 -7.40 -15.60
N ALA A 55 -6.67 -6.82 -14.67
CA ALA A 55 -6.32 -6.71 -13.25
C ALA A 55 -6.25 -8.07 -12.54
N ALA A 56 -6.71 -9.15 -13.16
CA ALA A 56 -6.48 -10.53 -12.77
C ALA A 56 -6.64 -11.39 -14.03
N ALA A 57 -5.53 -11.67 -14.71
CA ALA A 57 -5.57 -12.40 -15.99
C ALA A 57 -5.97 -13.88 -15.84
N GLU A 58 -5.98 -14.39 -14.61
CA GLU A 58 -6.54 -15.67 -14.23
C GLU A 58 -7.58 -15.47 -13.12
N PRO A 59 -8.54 -16.39 -12.94
CA PRO A 59 -9.50 -16.31 -11.85
C PRO A 59 -8.77 -16.24 -10.50
N ASP A 60 -8.83 -15.07 -9.87
CA ASP A 60 -8.28 -14.83 -8.55
C ASP A 60 -9.43 -14.64 -7.55
N PHE A 61 -9.20 -15.05 -6.31
CA PHE A 61 -10.20 -14.96 -5.25
C PHE A 61 -10.00 -13.66 -4.48
N LEU A 62 -10.88 -12.68 -4.72
CA LEU A 62 -11.02 -11.51 -3.85
C LEU A 62 -12.17 -11.74 -2.87
N TYR A 63 -11.92 -11.52 -1.59
CA TYR A 63 -12.99 -11.44 -0.60
C TYR A 63 -13.81 -10.16 -0.83
N ALA A 64 -15.04 -10.15 -0.31
CA ALA A 64 -15.85 -8.94 -0.29
C ALA A 64 -15.10 -7.79 0.39
N GLY A 65 -15.18 -6.59 -0.18
CA GLY A 65 -14.49 -5.41 0.31
C GLY A 65 -12.96 -5.42 0.15
N MET A 66 -12.41 -6.34 -0.65
CA MET A 66 -11.04 -6.27 -1.16
C MET A 66 -11.01 -5.70 -2.58
N GLY A 67 -10.02 -4.85 -2.84
CA GLY A 67 -9.64 -4.37 -4.15
C GLY A 67 -8.29 -4.94 -4.57
N SER A 68 -8.02 -4.94 -5.88
CA SER A 68 -6.69 -5.27 -6.39
C SER A 68 -5.72 -4.11 -6.24
N GLY A 69 -6.17 -2.85 -6.19
CA GLY A 69 -5.31 -1.68 -6.01
C GLY A 69 -4.38 -1.35 -7.18
N ASP A 70 -4.81 -1.58 -8.42
CA ASP A 70 -3.98 -1.34 -9.61
C ASP A 70 -3.87 0.15 -9.95
N GLU A 71 -2.68 0.56 -10.41
CA GLU A 71 -2.40 1.92 -10.84
C GLU A 71 -1.88 1.90 -12.27
N LEU A 72 -2.57 2.62 -13.15
CA LEU A 72 -2.30 2.65 -14.57
C LEU A 72 -1.84 4.04 -14.99
N LEU A 73 -0.78 4.09 -15.78
CA LEU A 73 -0.38 5.26 -16.54
C LEU A 73 -0.93 5.12 -17.96
N LEU A 74 -1.82 6.03 -18.34
CA LEU A 74 -2.23 6.23 -19.73
C LEU A 74 -1.54 7.48 -20.27
N HIS A 75 -0.71 7.30 -21.29
CA HIS A 75 0.02 8.40 -21.92
C HIS A 75 -0.28 8.47 -23.42
N PHE A 76 -0.93 9.56 -23.83
CA PHE A 76 -1.14 9.90 -25.23
C PHE A 76 0.08 10.63 -25.76
N HIS A 77 0.66 10.12 -26.84
CA HIS A 77 1.92 10.62 -27.39
C HIS A 77 1.82 10.83 -28.90
N PRO A 78 2.69 11.68 -29.49
CA PRO A 78 2.87 11.74 -30.94
C PRO A 78 3.61 10.48 -31.44
N ASN A 79 4.12 10.50 -32.66
CA ASN A 79 5.07 9.47 -33.08
C ASN A 79 6.35 9.53 -32.23
N SER A 80 6.43 8.67 -31.22
CA SER A 80 7.52 8.57 -30.24
C SER A 80 8.25 7.24 -30.41
N SER A 81 9.54 7.23 -30.11
CA SER A 81 10.33 6.00 -30.14
C SER A 81 9.96 5.08 -28.97
N VAL A 82 10.14 3.77 -29.16
CA VAL A 82 9.95 2.77 -28.10
C VAL A 82 10.79 3.07 -26.86
N SER A 83 12.02 3.58 -27.04
CA SER A 83 12.92 3.90 -25.92
C SER A 83 12.41 5.06 -25.06
N GLU A 84 11.79 6.07 -25.67
CA GLU A 84 11.17 7.19 -24.92
C GLU A 84 9.96 6.70 -24.11
N LEU A 85 9.12 5.86 -24.73
CA LEU A 85 7.94 5.29 -24.07
C LEU A 85 8.33 4.35 -22.92
N GLN A 86 9.36 3.54 -23.11
CA GLN A 86 9.91 2.69 -22.05
C GLN A 86 10.44 3.54 -20.88
N SER A 87 11.20 4.60 -21.17
CA SER A 87 11.73 5.50 -20.13
C SER A 87 10.59 6.14 -19.33
N LEU A 88 9.50 6.52 -20.00
CA LEU A 88 8.32 7.06 -19.34
C LEU A 88 7.60 6.01 -18.48
N ALA A 89 7.40 4.79 -19.00
CA ALA A 89 6.78 3.70 -18.27
C ALA A 89 7.59 3.32 -17.00
N GLU A 90 8.92 3.28 -17.11
CA GLU A 90 9.80 2.97 -15.98
C GLU A 90 9.88 4.11 -14.97
N GLY A 91 10.00 5.36 -15.44
CA GLY A 91 10.07 6.54 -14.60
C GLY A 91 8.75 6.86 -13.91
N GLU A 92 7.76 7.28 -14.69
CA GLU A 92 6.46 7.74 -14.17
C GLU A 92 5.58 6.56 -13.72
N GLY A 93 5.55 5.49 -14.51
CA GLY A 93 4.67 4.35 -14.26
C GLY A 93 5.11 3.45 -13.11
N ARG A 94 6.42 3.27 -12.89
CA ARG A 94 6.94 2.36 -11.84
C ARG A 94 7.52 3.09 -10.63
N GLN A 95 8.28 4.15 -10.86
CA GLN A 95 9.07 4.82 -9.82
C GLN A 95 8.89 6.34 -9.81
N PRO A 96 7.65 6.83 -9.64
CA PRO A 96 7.37 8.26 -9.72
C PRO A 96 8.22 9.04 -8.72
N LEU A 97 8.69 10.22 -9.13
CA LEU A 97 9.48 11.10 -8.30
C LEU A 97 8.70 11.47 -7.02
N GLN A 98 9.34 11.34 -5.86
CA GLN A 98 8.74 11.70 -4.57
C GLN A 98 9.43 12.93 -4.00
N GLY A 99 8.68 14.01 -3.79
CA GLY A 99 9.16 15.22 -3.14
C GLY A 99 9.14 15.06 -1.62
N LEU A 100 10.30 14.89 -0.99
CA LEU A 100 10.43 14.79 0.46
C LEU A 100 11.11 16.03 1.05
N MET A 101 10.71 16.41 2.27
CA MET A 101 11.45 17.41 3.05
C MET A 101 12.79 16.84 3.53
N ARG A 102 13.72 17.73 3.90
CA ARG A 102 14.98 17.30 4.53
C ARG A 102 14.68 16.79 5.94
N SER A 103 15.46 15.83 6.42
CA SER A 103 15.27 15.24 7.76
C SER A 103 15.29 16.27 8.89
N GLY A 104 16.15 17.30 8.81
CA GLY A 104 16.18 18.40 9.77
C GLY A 104 14.90 19.24 9.79
N ASP A 105 14.24 19.42 8.64
CA ASP A 105 12.97 20.15 8.56
C ASP A 105 11.83 19.31 9.20
N TYR A 106 11.83 17.99 8.99
CA TYR A 106 10.93 17.09 9.71
C TYR A 106 11.19 17.11 11.22
N ALA A 107 12.45 17.04 11.66
CA ALA A 107 12.77 17.08 13.09
C ALA A 107 12.30 18.37 13.78
N ALA A 108 12.41 19.52 13.09
CA ALA A 108 11.93 20.80 13.59
C ALA A 108 10.40 20.84 13.71
N ALA A 109 9.68 20.30 12.71
CA ALA A 109 8.22 20.27 12.68
C ALA A 109 7.60 19.20 13.60
N ARG A 110 8.37 18.16 13.97
CA ARG A 110 7.96 17.01 14.79
C ARG A 110 6.69 16.28 14.29
N PRO A 111 6.56 15.98 12.97
CA PRO A 111 5.44 15.21 12.47
C PRO A 111 5.52 13.75 12.94
N PHE A 112 4.41 13.03 12.91
CA PHE A 112 4.33 11.58 13.20
C PHE A 112 4.88 11.14 14.57
N TYR A 113 4.93 12.07 15.52
CA TYR A 113 5.57 11.89 16.82
C TYR A 113 7.05 11.49 16.67
N ALA A 114 7.71 12.00 15.61
CA ALA A 114 9.04 11.60 15.19
C ALA A 114 10.05 11.63 16.33
N LEU A 115 10.85 10.57 16.38
CA LEU A 115 11.97 10.44 17.29
C LEU A 115 12.96 11.55 16.96
N SER A 116 13.17 12.44 17.92
CA SER A 116 14.00 13.64 17.81
C SER A 116 15.39 13.38 17.20
N GLU A 117 15.99 14.44 16.65
CA GLU A 117 17.42 14.49 16.35
C GLU A 117 18.24 13.89 17.52
N GLY A 118 19.23 13.05 17.19
CA GLY A 118 20.11 12.40 18.18
C GLY A 118 19.78 10.96 18.56
N PHE A 119 18.70 10.37 18.03
CA PHE A 119 18.40 8.95 18.27
C PHE A 119 19.56 7.98 17.92
N PRO A 120 20.27 8.13 16.77
CA PRO A 120 21.44 7.30 16.47
C PRO A 120 22.60 7.48 17.47
N ALA A 121 22.75 8.67 18.06
CA ALA A 121 23.79 8.93 19.05
C ALA A 121 23.49 8.26 20.39
N ARG A 122 22.20 8.08 20.73
CA ARG A 122 21.78 7.38 21.95
C ARG A 122 22.02 5.88 21.85
N TRP A 123 21.82 5.29 20.67
CA TRP A 123 21.86 3.83 20.44
C TRP A 123 22.91 3.48 19.38
N PRO A 124 24.17 3.20 19.78
CA PRO A 124 25.31 3.03 18.86
C PRO A 124 25.24 1.81 17.90
N GLY A 125 24.15 1.04 17.86
CA GLY A 125 23.91 -0.02 16.88
C GLY A 125 22.69 0.22 15.98
N PHE A 126 21.98 1.34 16.16
CA PHE A 126 20.67 1.55 15.55
C PHE A 126 20.73 1.56 14.01
N ALA A 127 21.71 2.24 13.42
CA ALA A 127 21.86 2.27 11.96
C ALA A 127 22.14 0.88 11.35
N ALA A 128 22.95 0.06 12.03
CA ALA A 128 23.22 -1.31 11.62
C ALA A 128 21.97 -2.19 11.73
N TYR A 129 21.23 -2.07 12.85
CA TYR A 129 19.96 -2.75 13.05
C TYR A 129 18.92 -2.40 11.98
N LEU A 130 18.77 -1.11 11.64
CA LEU A 130 17.86 -0.66 10.59
C LEU A 130 18.25 -1.23 9.22
N THR A 131 19.54 -1.20 8.90
CA THR A 131 20.05 -1.75 7.64
C THR A 131 19.78 -3.25 7.54
N GLN A 132 20.05 -4.01 8.60
CA GLN A 132 19.79 -5.44 8.63
C GLN A 132 18.30 -5.75 8.54
N THR A 133 17.45 -5.06 9.30
CA THR A 133 16.00 -5.30 9.31
C THR A 133 15.38 -4.95 7.96
N THR A 134 15.81 -3.86 7.34
CA THR A 134 15.37 -3.47 6.00
C THR A 134 15.80 -4.49 4.95
N ALA A 135 17.05 -4.99 5.02
CA ALA A 135 17.53 -6.04 4.13
C ALA A 135 16.75 -7.35 4.32
N ASN A 136 16.42 -7.72 5.57
CA ASN A 136 15.61 -8.90 5.87
C ASN A 136 14.20 -8.79 5.27
N HIS A 137 13.58 -7.59 5.30
CA HIS A 137 12.27 -7.36 4.68
C HIS A 137 12.29 -7.67 3.18
N PHE A 138 13.26 -7.11 2.45
CA PHE A 138 13.40 -7.37 1.01
C PHE A 138 13.78 -8.82 0.74
N ALA A 139 14.70 -9.41 1.50
CA ALA A 139 15.07 -10.81 1.35
C ALA A 139 13.89 -11.75 1.60
N ALA A 140 13.03 -11.46 2.57
CA ALA A 140 11.83 -12.24 2.84
C ALA A 140 10.85 -12.17 1.66
N ARG A 141 10.64 -10.99 1.07
CA ARG A 141 9.82 -10.83 -0.15
C ARG A 141 10.30 -11.75 -1.27
N GLU A 142 11.60 -11.75 -1.55
CA GLU A 142 12.16 -12.60 -2.61
C GLU A 142 12.12 -14.10 -2.26
N ASN A 143 12.60 -14.47 -1.07
CA ASN A 143 12.78 -15.87 -0.67
C ASN A 143 11.45 -16.61 -0.50
N LEU A 144 10.40 -15.90 -0.06
CA LEU A 144 9.07 -16.46 0.15
C LEU A 144 8.14 -16.23 -1.05
N GLY A 145 8.58 -15.48 -2.06
CA GLY A 145 7.73 -15.12 -3.20
C GLY A 145 6.49 -14.34 -2.77
N LEU A 146 6.66 -13.30 -1.93
CA LEU A 146 5.56 -12.43 -1.47
C LEU A 146 5.09 -11.46 -2.57
N TYR A 147 4.65 -12.07 -3.67
CA TYR A 147 4.14 -11.47 -4.88
C TYR A 147 2.71 -11.99 -5.10
N GLY A 148 1.98 -11.30 -5.95
CA GLY A 148 0.62 -11.66 -6.29
C GLY A 148 -0.33 -10.48 -6.16
N SER A 149 -1.47 -10.62 -6.84
CA SER A 149 -2.54 -9.64 -6.89
C SER A 149 -2.95 -9.09 -5.52
N THR A 150 -3.05 -9.98 -4.53
CA THR A 150 -3.48 -9.67 -3.17
C THR A 150 -2.35 -9.59 -2.17
N ASN A 151 -1.12 -9.99 -2.51
CA ASN A 151 -0.06 -10.23 -1.52
C ASN A 151 1.05 -9.19 -1.55
N PHE A 152 1.31 -8.63 -2.74
CA PHE A 152 2.45 -7.75 -2.94
C PHE A 152 2.27 -6.43 -2.18
N GLY A 153 3.14 -6.24 -1.18
CA GLY A 153 3.14 -5.06 -0.33
C GLY A 153 3.08 -5.44 1.14
N ASP A 154 2.49 -6.58 1.48
CA ASP A 154 2.45 -7.09 2.86
C ASP A 154 3.68 -7.92 3.24
N MET A 155 3.64 -8.42 4.47
CA MET A 155 4.62 -9.32 5.05
C MET A 155 3.94 -10.43 5.84
N ILE A 156 4.66 -11.51 6.11
CA ILE A 156 4.19 -12.58 6.99
C ILE A 156 4.22 -12.08 8.45
N ALA A 157 3.14 -12.31 9.20
CA ALA A 157 2.96 -11.80 10.56
C ALA A 157 3.98 -12.36 11.56
N ILE A 158 4.30 -13.65 11.44
CA ILE A 158 5.16 -14.40 12.37
C ILE A 158 6.13 -15.26 11.57
N ASP A 159 7.38 -15.37 12.02
CA ASP A 159 8.38 -16.24 11.40
C ASP A 159 7.89 -17.70 11.34
N GLY A 160 8.01 -18.34 10.18
CA GLY A 160 7.41 -19.64 9.89
C GLY A 160 5.90 -19.65 9.64
N GLY A 161 5.24 -18.48 9.60
CA GLY A 161 3.83 -18.33 9.27
C GLY A 161 3.49 -18.39 7.78
N ALA A 162 4.50 -18.52 6.92
CA ALA A 162 4.34 -18.73 5.49
C ALA A 162 3.91 -20.17 5.20
N ASN A 163 2.84 -20.33 4.42
CA ASN A 163 2.41 -21.63 3.97
C ASN A 163 3.13 -21.99 2.65
N ALA A 164 4.01 -22.99 2.73
CA ALA A 164 4.84 -23.40 1.60
C ALA A 164 4.06 -24.06 0.44
N MET A 165 2.83 -24.52 0.69
CA MET A 165 1.98 -25.16 -0.33
C MET A 165 1.04 -24.16 -1.01
N ASP A 166 0.67 -23.11 -0.31
CA ASP A 166 -0.22 -22.06 -0.80
C ASP A 166 0.11 -20.75 -0.07
N ILE A 167 0.87 -19.88 -0.74
CA ILE A 167 1.30 -18.61 -0.14
C ILE A 167 0.11 -17.71 0.22
N ASN A 168 -1.00 -17.79 -0.51
CA ASN A 168 -2.19 -16.98 -0.24
C ASN A 168 -2.81 -17.35 1.11
N ALA A 169 -2.75 -18.62 1.49
CA ALA A 169 -3.23 -19.15 2.76
C ALA A 169 -2.25 -18.95 3.94
N SER A 170 -1.26 -18.05 3.80
CA SER A 170 -0.31 -17.74 4.88
C SER A 170 -0.91 -16.84 5.96
N GLY A 171 -0.26 -16.78 7.12
CA GLY A 171 -0.57 -15.79 8.15
C GLY A 171 0.00 -14.42 7.81
N TRP A 172 -0.82 -13.57 7.18
CA TRP A 172 -0.45 -12.25 6.70
C TRP A 172 -0.47 -11.18 7.79
N GLY A 173 0.44 -10.22 7.65
CA GLY A 173 0.80 -9.24 8.66
C GLY A 173 -0.20 -8.11 8.79
N ASN A 174 -0.89 -7.72 7.71
CA ASN A 174 -1.96 -6.73 7.72
C ASN A 174 -1.62 -5.43 8.48
N ASN A 175 -0.37 -4.96 8.34
CA ASN A 175 0.16 -3.81 9.10
C ASN A 175 0.03 -3.95 10.64
N TYR A 176 0.17 -5.15 11.20
CA TYR A 176 0.14 -5.36 12.64
C TYR A 176 1.14 -4.46 13.37
N TYR A 177 0.70 -3.81 14.45
CA TYR A 177 1.47 -2.80 15.19
C TYR A 177 2.01 -1.63 14.35
N ASP A 178 1.37 -1.32 13.22
CA ASP A 178 1.78 -0.23 12.32
C ASP A 178 3.23 -0.41 11.80
N GLY A 179 3.69 -1.67 11.74
CA GLY A 179 5.04 -2.04 11.33
C GLY A 179 5.31 -1.80 9.85
N LEU A 180 4.30 -1.97 9.00
CA LEU A 180 4.43 -1.86 7.54
C LEU A 180 4.32 -0.42 7.05
N LEU A 181 3.56 0.43 7.76
CA LEU A 181 3.27 1.79 7.33
C LEU A 181 3.98 2.85 8.18
N LEU A 182 3.69 2.90 9.48
CA LEU A 182 4.20 3.98 10.34
C LEU A 182 5.72 3.90 10.53
N THR A 183 6.26 2.69 10.65
CA THR A 183 7.71 2.49 10.82
C THR A 183 8.50 3.04 9.63
N PRO A 184 8.28 2.62 8.38
CA PRO A 184 9.01 3.20 7.25
C PRO A 184 8.69 4.69 7.04
N ALA A 185 7.47 5.17 7.33
CA ALA A 185 7.16 6.60 7.31
C ALA A 185 8.06 7.39 8.29
N ARG A 186 8.25 6.90 9.52
CA ARG A 186 9.17 7.50 10.49
C ARG A 186 10.62 7.43 10.04
N LEU A 187 11.07 6.30 9.50
CA LEU A 187 12.44 6.15 8.99
C LEU A 187 12.72 7.10 7.81
N LEU A 188 11.74 7.35 6.95
CA LEU A 188 11.84 8.38 5.91
C LEU A 188 12.08 9.77 6.51
N THR A 189 11.41 10.12 7.60
CA THR A 189 11.64 11.43 8.23
C THR A 189 13.03 11.57 8.86
N MET A 190 13.69 10.46 9.20
CA MET A 190 15.02 10.47 9.81
C MET A 190 16.17 10.54 8.79
N GLY A 191 16.01 9.88 7.63
CA GLY A 191 17.11 9.71 6.66
C GLY A 191 16.76 9.91 5.19
N ALA A 192 15.48 10.09 4.86
CA ALA A 192 14.96 10.26 3.50
C ALA A 192 15.51 9.24 2.48
N GLU A 193 15.74 7.99 2.90
CA GLU A 193 16.28 6.96 2.02
C GLU A 193 15.17 6.31 1.19
N ARG A 194 15.42 6.17 -0.13
CA ARG A 194 14.47 5.60 -1.09
C ARG A 194 13.95 4.21 -0.69
N ARG A 195 14.81 3.37 -0.10
CA ARG A 195 14.44 2.01 0.34
C ARG A 195 13.24 1.96 1.26
N TYR A 196 12.96 3.02 2.03
CA TYR A 196 11.78 3.05 2.89
C TYR A 196 10.50 3.41 2.11
N LEU A 197 10.59 4.14 0.99
CA LEU A 197 9.46 4.32 0.06
C LEU A 197 9.12 3.00 -0.64
N ASP A 198 10.12 2.18 -0.96
CA ASP A 198 9.95 0.87 -1.60
C ASP A 198 9.31 -0.19 -0.65
N ILE A 199 9.14 0.18 0.62
CA ILE A 199 8.32 -0.54 1.62
C ILE A 199 6.98 0.17 1.79
N LEU A 200 7.02 1.47 2.11
CA LEU A 200 5.84 2.26 2.48
C LEU A 200 4.79 2.33 1.38
N ILE A 201 5.18 2.60 0.13
CA ILE A 201 4.22 2.79 -0.97
C ILE A 201 3.50 1.48 -1.31
N PRO A 202 4.18 0.35 -1.60
CA PRO A 202 3.46 -0.89 -1.87
C PRO A 202 2.71 -1.38 -0.63
N GLY A 203 3.27 -1.21 0.57
CA GLY A 203 2.58 -1.57 1.81
C GLY A 203 1.30 -0.77 2.06
N ALA A 204 1.31 0.55 1.81
CA ALA A 204 0.12 1.39 1.98
C ALA A 204 -0.97 1.01 0.98
N ARG A 205 -0.60 0.73 -0.27
CA ARG A 205 -1.56 0.31 -1.30
C ARG A 205 -2.16 -1.04 -0.98
N HIS A 206 -1.32 -2.02 -0.65
CA HIS A 206 -1.79 -3.32 -0.18
C HIS A 206 -2.75 -3.16 1.01
N TRP A 207 -2.35 -2.39 2.02
CA TRP A 207 -3.16 -2.22 3.22
C TRP A 207 -4.51 -1.57 2.93
N MET A 208 -4.53 -0.49 2.14
CA MET A 208 -5.77 0.20 1.80
C MET A 208 -6.74 -0.69 1.01
N GLU A 209 -6.22 -1.46 0.06
CA GLU A 209 -7.03 -2.14 -0.96
C GLU A 209 -7.34 -3.59 -0.56
N SER A 210 -6.34 -4.32 -0.05
CA SER A 210 -6.45 -5.74 0.31
C SER A 210 -6.83 -5.94 1.78
N ASP A 211 -6.25 -5.18 2.73
CA ASP A 211 -6.42 -5.47 4.17
C ASP A 211 -7.50 -4.64 4.89
N ALA A 212 -7.71 -3.39 4.48
CA ALA A 212 -8.71 -2.49 5.06
C ALA A 212 -10.06 -2.70 4.40
N TRP A 213 -11.11 -2.96 5.18
CA TRP A 213 -12.42 -3.31 4.66
C TRP A 213 -13.04 -2.12 3.96
N GLN A 214 -13.23 -2.23 2.65
CA GLN A 214 -13.83 -1.18 1.84
C GLN A 214 -15.26 -1.56 1.49
N SER A 215 -16.21 -0.89 2.14
CA SER A 215 -17.64 -1.06 1.86
C SER A 215 -18.19 0.20 1.19
N ASP A 216 -19.12 0.02 0.25
CA ASP A 216 -19.91 1.11 -0.31
C ASP A 216 -21.02 1.56 0.65
N ASP A 217 -21.34 0.73 1.66
CA ASP A 217 -22.21 1.11 2.76
C ASP A 217 -21.47 2.03 3.75
N PRO A 218 -21.84 3.33 3.83
CA PRO A 218 -21.19 4.27 4.75
C PRO A 218 -21.52 3.98 6.22
N ASP A 219 -22.49 3.11 6.49
CA ASP A 219 -22.85 2.67 7.83
C ASP A 219 -22.25 1.30 8.17
N ASP A 220 -21.48 0.66 7.30
CA ASP A 220 -20.78 -0.58 7.66
C ASP A 220 -19.77 -0.31 8.79
N TRP A 221 -19.91 -1.02 9.90
CA TRP A 221 -19.05 -0.86 11.07
C TRP A 221 -17.61 -1.30 10.83
N MET A 222 -17.35 -2.08 9.79
CA MET A 222 -16.01 -2.48 9.38
C MET A 222 -15.35 -1.47 8.44
N ASN A 223 -16.06 -0.49 7.90
CA ASN A 223 -15.51 0.34 6.82
C ASN A 223 -14.22 1.06 7.26
N GLY A 224 -13.15 0.92 6.48
CA GLY A 224 -11.79 1.39 6.76
C GLY A 224 -11.01 0.62 7.83
N TYR A 225 -11.63 -0.35 8.52
CA TYR A 225 -10.95 -1.19 9.51
C TYR A 225 -10.12 -2.30 8.84
N CYS A 226 -8.99 -2.61 9.45
CA CYS A 226 -8.09 -3.67 9.05
C CYS A 226 -7.91 -4.64 10.23
N PRO A 227 -7.97 -5.96 10.02
CA PRO A 227 -7.73 -6.92 11.09
C PRO A 227 -6.24 -6.99 11.42
N ALA A 228 -5.91 -7.41 12.65
CA ALA A 228 -4.54 -7.49 13.16
C ALA A 228 -3.55 -8.19 12.24
N TYR A 229 -3.94 -9.39 11.80
CA TYR A 229 -3.25 -10.34 10.94
C TYR A 229 -4.31 -11.37 10.55
N SER A 230 -4.16 -12.03 9.41
CA SER A 230 -5.17 -12.97 8.94
C SER A 230 -4.63 -13.97 7.93
N LEU A 231 -5.30 -15.12 7.81
CA LEU A 231 -5.16 -15.95 6.62
C LEU A 231 -5.80 -15.22 5.44
N HIS A 232 -5.22 -15.35 4.24
CA HIS A 232 -5.71 -14.70 3.02
C HIS A 232 -6.01 -13.20 3.17
N HIS A 233 -5.28 -12.50 4.04
CA HIS A 233 -5.55 -11.11 4.45
C HIS A 233 -6.91 -10.84 5.14
N ARG A 234 -7.90 -11.75 5.07
CA ARG A 234 -9.30 -11.48 5.51
C ARG A 234 -10.04 -12.58 6.25
N ASP A 235 -9.58 -13.81 6.22
CA ASP A 235 -10.30 -14.96 6.76
C ASP A 235 -10.56 -14.90 8.28
N VAL A 236 -9.68 -14.23 9.05
CA VAL A 236 -9.78 -14.10 10.51
C VAL A 236 -9.94 -12.64 10.93
N GLY A 237 -11.14 -12.31 11.42
CA GLY A 237 -11.48 -10.97 11.92
C GLY A 237 -10.90 -10.69 13.31
N HIS A 238 -9.75 -10.04 13.37
CA HIS A 238 -9.19 -9.46 14.60
C HIS A 238 -9.14 -7.92 14.53
N PHE A 239 -10.29 -7.31 14.28
CA PHE A 239 -10.43 -5.86 14.07
C PHE A 239 -10.29 -5.00 15.34
N GLN A 240 -10.38 -5.62 16.53
CA GLN A 240 -9.99 -4.99 17.81
C GLN A 240 -8.48 -4.65 17.90
N HIS A 241 -7.73 -4.94 16.84
CA HIS A 241 -6.32 -4.68 16.66
C HIS A 241 -6.06 -3.87 15.38
N HIS A 242 -6.98 -2.98 14.99
CA HIS A 242 -6.70 -2.00 13.95
C HIS A 242 -5.52 -1.11 14.33
N TYR A 243 -4.55 -0.98 13.42
CA TYR A 243 -3.43 -0.05 13.53
C TYR A 243 -3.43 0.81 12.25
N GLY A 244 -3.96 2.02 12.37
CA GLY A 244 -4.22 2.91 11.23
C GLY A 244 -3.45 4.23 11.28
N GLU A 245 -2.47 4.40 12.18
CA GLU A 245 -1.70 5.65 12.21
C GLU A 245 -0.81 5.78 10.98
N GLY A 246 -0.28 4.65 10.50
CA GLY A 246 0.59 4.62 9.34
C GLY A 246 -0.09 5.04 8.05
N VAL A 247 -1.39 4.80 7.87
CA VAL A 247 -2.12 5.29 6.67
C VAL A 247 -2.24 6.81 6.68
N TRP A 248 -2.42 7.43 7.85
CA TRP A 248 -2.38 8.89 7.97
C TRP A 248 -0.98 9.45 7.71
N ALA A 249 0.06 8.79 8.24
CA ALA A 249 1.45 9.18 7.96
C ALA A 249 1.76 9.10 6.45
N TYR A 250 1.26 8.05 5.77
CA TYR A 250 1.35 7.92 4.32
C TYR A 250 0.61 9.06 3.61
N TYR A 251 -0.62 9.38 4.01
CA TYR A 251 -1.39 10.51 3.46
C TYR A 251 -0.58 11.81 3.54
N TYR A 252 -0.07 12.17 4.72
CA TYR A 252 0.65 13.43 4.90
C TYR A 252 1.99 13.48 4.14
N LEU A 253 2.63 12.34 3.90
CA LEU A 253 3.87 12.27 3.12
C LEU A 253 3.65 12.29 1.61
N SER A 254 2.57 11.68 1.13
CA SER A 254 2.33 11.45 -0.30
C SER A 254 1.27 12.37 -0.91
N GLY A 255 0.35 12.89 -0.11
CA GLY A 255 -0.87 13.55 -0.56
C GLY A 255 -1.89 12.60 -1.20
N ASP A 256 -1.76 11.27 -1.04
CA ASP A 256 -2.68 10.30 -1.63
C ASP A 256 -4.05 10.35 -0.92
N GLU A 257 -5.04 10.98 -1.56
CA GLU A 257 -6.38 11.18 -0.99
C GLU A 257 -7.11 9.86 -0.69
N ARG A 258 -6.73 8.73 -1.33
CA ARG A 258 -7.29 7.40 -0.98
C ARG A 258 -6.96 7.02 0.46
N ALA A 259 -5.76 7.36 0.91
CA ALA A 259 -5.32 7.12 2.28
C ALA A 259 -6.13 7.93 3.29
N ARG A 260 -6.44 9.19 2.93
CA ARG A 260 -7.34 10.02 3.72
C ARG A 260 -8.76 9.44 3.74
N GLU A 261 -9.29 8.99 2.60
CA GLU A 261 -10.61 8.37 2.51
C GLU A 261 -10.73 7.13 3.41
N VAL A 262 -9.81 6.18 3.29
CA VAL A 262 -9.82 4.95 4.10
C VAL A 262 -9.67 5.28 5.59
N GLY A 263 -8.78 6.22 5.94
CA GLY A 263 -8.62 6.69 7.33
C GLY A 263 -9.89 7.35 7.89
N LEU A 264 -10.62 8.13 7.08
CA LEU A 264 -11.90 8.70 7.45
C LEU A 264 -12.99 7.64 7.59
N ASN A 265 -13.02 6.63 6.72
CA ASN A 265 -13.96 5.51 6.84
C ASN A 265 -13.77 4.79 8.18
N ALA A 266 -12.51 4.51 8.57
CA ALA A 266 -12.20 3.91 9.87
C ALA A 266 -12.71 4.78 11.03
N ALA A 267 -12.46 6.09 10.98
CA ALA A 267 -12.95 7.03 12.00
C ALA A 267 -14.48 7.12 12.02
N ASN A 268 -15.14 7.09 10.87
CA ASN A 268 -16.60 7.07 10.75
C ASN A 268 -17.21 5.82 11.40
N SER A 269 -16.63 4.66 11.13
CA SER A 269 -17.03 3.40 11.73
C SER A 269 -16.95 3.44 13.26
N ILE A 270 -15.88 4.05 13.81
CA ILE A 270 -15.72 4.25 15.26
C ILE A 270 -16.84 5.10 15.86
N ILE A 271 -17.12 6.26 15.25
CA ILE A 271 -18.09 7.21 15.82
C ILE A 271 -19.53 6.73 15.67
N ARG A 272 -19.86 5.99 14.59
CA ARG A 272 -21.24 5.58 14.29
C ARG A 272 -21.65 4.29 14.99
N GLN A 273 -20.81 3.27 14.93
CA GLN A 273 -21.25 1.90 15.22
C GLN A 273 -20.83 1.39 16.61
N GLN A 274 -20.03 2.16 17.36
CA GLN A 274 -19.75 2.04 18.81
C GLN A 274 -19.21 0.69 19.35
N ALA A 275 -19.24 -0.40 18.57
CA ALA A 275 -18.98 -1.78 19.00
C ALA A 275 -17.62 -1.98 19.67
N TRP A 276 -16.63 -1.15 19.32
CA TRP A 276 -15.29 -1.15 19.93
C TRP A 276 -14.82 0.21 20.45
N GLY A 277 -15.63 1.27 20.28
CA GLY A 277 -15.24 2.64 20.58
C GLY A 277 -15.60 3.07 21.99
N ASN A 278 -16.88 3.02 22.36
CA ASN A 278 -17.37 3.71 23.57
C ASN A 278 -17.58 2.80 24.79
N GLU A 279 -17.91 1.53 24.56
CA GLU A 279 -18.22 0.58 25.65
C GLU A 279 -17.03 -0.33 26.02
N ASN A 280 -15.91 -0.22 25.29
CA ASN A 280 -14.75 -1.09 25.46
C ASN A 280 -13.56 -0.33 26.07
N THR A 281 -13.30 -0.56 27.35
CA THR A 281 -12.34 0.22 28.15
C THR A 281 -10.90 -0.32 28.11
N GLY A 282 -10.58 -1.22 27.18
CA GLY A 282 -9.20 -1.69 27.01
C GLY A 282 -8.30 -0.56 26.51
N CYS A 283 -7.10 -0.44 27.07
CA CYS A 283 -6.13 0.59 26.67
C CYS A 283 -5.83 0.58 25.15
N ARG A 284 -5.92 -0.60 24.52
CA ARG A 284 -5.74 -0.78 23.08
C ARG A 284 -6.88 -0.13 22.28
N GLN A 285 -8.14 -0.44 22.59
CA GLN A 285 -9.27 0.12 21.84
C GLN A 285 -9.41 1.63 22.09
N ALA A 286 -9.15 2.07 23.32
CA ALA A 286 -9.10 3.50 23.64
C ALA A 286 -8.06 4.24 22.77
N TYR A 287 -6.87 3.66 22.61
CA TYR A 287 -5.84 4.19 21.73
C TYR A 287 -6.27 4.21 20.26
N GLN A 288 -6.86 3.12 19.74
CA GLN A 288 -7.32 3.04 18.36
C GLN A 288 -8.36 4.11 18.02
N ARG A 289 -9.34 4.29 18.91
CA ARG A 289 -10.33 5.37 18.81
C ARG A 289 -9.63 6.72 18.81
N ALA A 290 -8.77 6.96 19.80
CA ALA A 290 -8.09 8.23 19.96
C ALA A 290 -7.23 8.57 18.75
N SER A 291 -6.45 7.62 18.22
CA SER A 291 -5.56 7.85 17.08
C SER A 291 -6.36 8.10 15.79
N ALA A 292 -7.30 7.23 15.43
CA ALA A 292 -8.10 7.38 14.22
C ALA A 292 -8.93 8.68 14.24
N CYS A 293 -9.61 8.98 15.35
CA CYS A 293 -10.42 10.20 15.47
C CYS A 293 -9.56 11.47 15.54
N LEU A 294 -8.40 11.43 16.21
CA LEU A 294 -7.54 12.61 16.28
C LEU A 294 -6.94 12.95 14.92
N GLU A 295 -6.51 11.95 14.15
CA GLU A 295 -6.00 12.19 12.79
C GLU A 295 -7.13 12.63 11.84
N ALA A 296 -8.33 12.05 11.94
CA ALA A 296 -9.50 12.52 11.19
C ALA A 296 -9.84 13.98 11.52
N TYR A 297 -9.78 14.39 12.79
CA TYR A 297 -9.93 15.78 13.20
C TYR A 297 -8.86 16.68 12.60
N LYS A 298 -7.58 16.28 12.61
CA LYS A 298 -6.50 17.07 12.00
C LYS A 298 -6.72 17.26 10.49
N ALA A 299 -7.22 16.22 9.81
CA ALA A 299 -7.46 16.23 8.36
C ALA A 299 -8.75 16.95 7.93
N THR A 300 -9.72 17.16 8.83
CA THR A 300 -11.04 17.71 8.47
C THR A 300 -11.47 18.92 9.28
N THR A 301 -10.87 19.13 10.45
CA THR A 301 -11.29 20.07 11.50
C THR A 301 -12.70 19.82 12.07
N ASP A 302 -13.30 18.65 11.79
CA ASP A 302 -14.64 18.33 12.27
C ASP A 302 -14.64 18.02 13.79
N PRO A 303 -15.33 18.84 14.62
CA PRO A 303 -15.34 18.67 16.07
C PRO A 303 -15.97 17.35 16.54
N ALA A 304 -16.76 16.66 15.70
CA ALA A 304 -17.32 15.36 16.03
C ALA A 304 -16.23 14.32 16.31
N TYR A 305 -15.15 14.30 15.50
CA TYR A 305 -14.03 13.40 15.73
C TYR A 305 -13.26 13.77 17.01
N LEU A 306 -13.02 15.06 17.25
CA LEU A 306 -12.33 15.50 18.46
C LEU A 306 -13.09 15.14 19.74
N ALA A 307 -14.42 15.18 19.72
CA ALA A 307 -15.25 14.77 20.84
C ALA A 307 -15.04 13.29 21.16
N HIS A 308 -15.01 12.42 20.14
CA HIS A 308 -14.82 10.98 20.31
C HIS A 308 -13.39 10.59 20.68
N ALA A 309 -12.38 11.36 20.24
CA ALA A 309 -10.99 11.15 20.62
C ALA A 309 -10.72 11.41 22.13
N ARG A 310 -11.61 12.14 22.81
CA ARG A 310 -11.46 12.55 24.23
C ARG A 310 -12.18 11.63 25.22
N LEU A 311 -13.09 10.79 24.74
CA LEU A 311 -13.76 9.76 25.55
C LEU A 311 -12.78 8.64 25.90
#